data_AF-A0A9W8LVY5-F1
#
_entry.id   AF-A0A9W8LVY5-F1
#
_cell.length_a   1.000
_cell.length_b   1.000
_cell.length_c   1.000
_cell.angle_alpha   90.00
_cell.angle_beta   90.00
_cell.angle_gamma   90.00
#
_symmetry.space_group_name_H-M   'P 1'
#
loop_
_entity.id
_entity.type
_entity.pdbx_description
1 polymer ?
#
loop_
_entity_poly.entity_id
_entity_poly.type
_entity_poly.pdbx_seq_one_letter_code
_entity_poly.pdbx_strand_id
1 'polypeptide(L)'
;MDYWLPHTYRAICGDDVDSVATPPPAIVFVAGRRQCRDVAAGLLTRAAADGAPSRFLHADAIAVEQAAVRCSDRVLREFLEFGVGFFHEAQPASDRRLVLDLFSSGSIRVLVTTRQSCYSLDAIHAHTVVIMGAERFCGREHRYVDYAMPDVLQMIGRASRPNIDSQARCVLMCMANKRELYKKFLYEPLPIESRLDAQLHDALNSEVAAKSIENKQDAVDYLTWTLLYRRLSLNPNYYGLQGTSHEHLSSYLSELIESTLSDLAAAKCLTIDEDNETDVASTNLGMIAAFYQVRYLTVEMFALSLSTKTKLRGVLDIISAADEFESLPIRH
;
A
#
# COMPACT_ATOMS: atom_id res chain seq x y z
N MET A 1 -18.39 -7.18 11.11
CA MET A 1 -18.66 -6.20 10.05
C MET A 1 -19.76 -5.23 10.45
N ASP A 2 -20.78 -5.71 11.17
CA ASP A 2 -21.95 -4.94 11.63
C ASP A 2 -21.66 -3.73 12.53
N TYR A 3 -20.51 -3.67 13.21
CA TYR A 3 -20.22 -2.60 14.16
C TYR A 3 -20.07 -1.22 13.49
N TRP A 4 -19.36 -1.13 12.35
CA TRP A 4 -19.04 0.16 11.73
C TRP A 4 -20.12 0.65 10.75
N LEU A 5 -20.91 -0.27 10.19
CA LEU A 5 -21.86 0.02 9.11
C LEU A 5 -22.88 1.13 9.46
N PRO A 6 -23.52 1.15 10.65
CA PRO A 6 -24.44 2.23 11.01
C PRO A 6 -23.77 3.61 11.04
N HIS A 7 -22.52 3.65 11.52
CA HIS A 7 -21.73 4.88 11.54
C HIS A 7 -21.31 5.32 10.14
N THR A 8 -20.99 4.37 9.24
CA THR A 8 -20.66 4.66 7.85
C THR A 8 -21.87 5.24 7.12
N TYR A 9 -23.04 4.63 7.30
CA TYR A 9 -24.28 5.13 6.72
C TYR A 9 -24.62 6.55 7.19
N ARG A 10 -24.52 6.81 8.51
CA ARG A 10 -24.71 8.15 9.09
C ARG A 10 -23.69 9.16 8.59
N ALA A 11 -22.43 8.75 8.41
CA ALA A 11 -21.39 9.62 7.88
C ALA A 11 -21.66 10.07 6.43
N ILE A 12 -22.31 9.23 5.62
CA ILE A 12 -22.70 9.53 4.24
C ILE A 12 -23.96 10.40 4.20
N CYS A 13 -24.98 10.05 4.98
CA CYS A 13 -26.29 10.72 4.93
C CYS A 13 -26.37 12.01 5.76
N GLY A 14 -25.43 12.23 6.69
CA GLY A 14 -25.46 13.35 7.64
C GLY A 14 -26.18 13.00 8.95
N ASP A 15 -26.09 13.91 9.92
CA ASP A 15 -26.71 13.73 11.24
C ASP A 15 -28.24 13.95 11.23
N ASP A 16 -28.75 14.72 10.26
CA ASP A 16 -30.17 14.90 9.97
C ASP A 16 -30.55 14.05 8.75
N VAL A 17 -30.94 12.80 9.02
CA VAL A 17 -31.37 11.82 8.00
C VAL A 17 -32.60 12.30 7.21
N ASP A 18 -33.33 13.29 7.75
CA ASP A 18 -34.58 13.83 7.19
C ASP A 18 -34.40 15.14 6.40
N SER A 19 -33.26 15.84 6.48
CA SER A 19 -33.09 17.18 5.89
C SER A 19 -32.42 17.21 4.52
N VAL A 20 -31.70 16.15 4.14
CA VAL A 20 -30.98 16.05 2.86
C VAL A 20 -31.63 14.99 1.97
N ALA A 21 -32.42 15.43 0.99
CA ALA A 21 -33.10 14.54 0.05
C ALA A 21 -32.13 13.68 -0.80
N THR A 22 -30.88 14.11 -0.98
CA THR A 22 -29.85 13.34 -1.70
C THR A 22 -28.45 13.65 -1.13
N PRO A 23 -27.72 12.66 -0.60
CA PRO A 23 -26.40 12.90 -0.01
C PRO A 23 -25.37 13.31 -1.07
N PRO A 24 -24.36 14.11 -0.68
CA PRO A 24 -23.25 14.44 -1.56
C PRO A 24 -22.43 13.17 -1.89
N PRO A 25 -21.63 13.16 -2.98
CA PRO A 25 -20.90 11.97 -3.37
C PRO A 25 -19.88 11.57 -2.30
N ALA A 26 -19.84 10.27 -2.02
CA ALA A 26 -19.05 9.69 -0.96
C ALA A 26 -18.21 8.50 -1.43
N ILE A 27 -16.97 8.42 -0.94
CA ILE A 27 -16.08 7.26 -1.14
C ILE A 27 -15.89 6.57 0.20
N VAL A 28 -16.11 5.26 0.25
CA VAL A 28 -15.93 4.43 1.43
C VAL A 28 -14.75 3.50 1.21
N PHE A 29 -13.67 3.68 1.96
CA PHE A 29 -12.52 2.79 1.96
C PHE A 29 -12.69 1.66 2.97
N VAL A 30 -12.46 0.43 2.52
CA VAL A 30 -12.54 -0.79 3.33
C VAL A 30 -11.24 -1.61 3.22
N ALA A 31 -11.03 -2.55 4.14
CA ALA A 31 -9.79 -3.31 4.22
C ALA A 31 -9.64 -4.37 3.13
N GLY A 32 -10.75 -4.99 2.69
CA GLY A 32 -10.69 -6.14 1.79
C GLY A 32 -11.77 -6.14 0.71
N ARG A 33 -11.53 -6.92 -0.35
CA ARG A 33 -12.42 -7.04 -1.52
C ARG A 33 -13.81 -7.55 -1.16
N ARG A 34 -13.89 -8.57 -0.30
CA ARG A 34 -15.15 -9.13 0.19
C ARG A 34 -15.95 -8.07 0.97
N GLN A 35 -15.25 -7.31 1.81
CA GLN A 35 -15.86 -6.23 2.59
C GLN A 35 -16.45 -5.13 1.69
N CYS A 36 -15.92 -4.88 0.49
CA CYS A 36 -16.54 -3.93 -0.44
C CYS A 36 -17.98 -4.31 -0.77
N ARG A 37 -18.20 -5.59 -1.10
CA ARG A 37 -19.53 -6.13 -1.44
C ARG A 37 -20.46 -6.12 -0.24
N ASP A 38 -19.97 -6.61 0.89
CA ASP A 38 -20.77 -6.73 2.11
C ASP A 38 -21.18 -5.34 2.65
N VAL A 39 -20.28 -4.35 2.59
CA VAL A 39 -20.58 -2.95 2.98
C VAL A 39 -21.52 -2.29 2.00
N ALA A 40 -21.35 -2.47 0.69
CA ALA A 40 -22.28 -1.95 -0.31
C ALA A 40 -23.70 -2.52 -0.10
N ALA A 41 -23.83 -3.84 0.09
CA ALA A 41 -25.10 -4.48 0.42
C ALA A 41 -25.71 -3.94 1.73
N GLY A 42 -24.88 -3.75 2.76
CA GLY A 42 -25.29 -3.19 4.03
C GLY A 42 -25.82 -1.75 3.93
N LEU A 43 -25.19 -0.91 3.11
CA LEU A 43 -25.64 0.45 2.85
C LEU A 43 -26.99 0.49 2.14
N LEU A 44 -27.19 -0.38 1.15
CA LEU A 44 -28.47 -0.52 0.44
C LEU A 44 -29.58 -1.01 1.35
N THR A 45 -29.30 -2.04 2.15
CA THR A 45 -30.25 -2.58 3.15
C THR A 45 -30.68 -1.48 4.13
N ARG A 46 -29.75 -0.63 4.56
CA ARG A 46 -30.04 0.47 5.47
C ARG A 46 -30.85 1.58 4.80
N ALA A 47 -30.54 1.93 3.55
CA ALA A 47 -31.32 2.89 2.77
C ALA A 47 -32.77 2.41 2.55
N ALA A 48 -32.97 1.12 2.29
CA ALA A 48 -34.29 0.51 2.21
C ALA A 48 -35.03 0.53 3.55
N ALA A 49 -34.33 0.28 4.67
CA ALA A 49 -34.91 0.37 6.01
C ALA A 49 -35.38 1.78 6.39
N ASP A 50 -34.72 2.82 5.87
CA ASP A 50 -35.13 4.23 6.00
C ASP A 50 -36.25 4.63 5.03
N GLY A 51 -36.77 3.70 4.22
CA GLY A 51 -37.84 3.94 3.24
C GLY A 51 -37.38 4.62 1.95
N ALA A 52 -36.06 4.76 1.71
CA ALA A 52 -35.49 5.42 0.54
C ALA A 52 -34.44 4.53 -0.16
N PRO A 53 -34.85 3.42 -0.82
CA PRO A 53 -33.92 2.44 -1.40
C PRO A 53 -33.03 3.00 -2.52
N SER A 54 -33.50 4.00 -3.26
CA SER A 54 -32.75 4.67 -4.34
C SER A 54 -32.08 5.98 -3.90
N ARG A 55 -31.86 6.18 -2.59
CA ARG A 55 -31.30 7.43 -2.04
C ARG A 55 -29.95 7.84 -2.65
N PHE A 56 -29.16 6.87 -3.10
CA PHE A 56 -27.82 7.12 -3.66
C PHE A 56 -27.81 7.24 -5.18
N LEU A 57 -28.96 7.08 -5.84
CA LEU A 57 -29.12 7.23 -7.28
C LEU A 57 -29.54 8.68 -7.57
N HIS A 58 -28.79 9.36 -8.45
CA HIS A 58 -29.10 10.73 -8.84
C HIS A 58 -29.49 10.89 -10.31
N ALA A 59 -29.03 9.98 -11.17
CA ALA A 59 -29.43 9.94 -12.58
C ALA A 59 -30.75 9.18 -12.77
N ASP A 60 -31.32 9.29 -13.97
CA ASP A 60 -32.46 8.47 -14.39
C ASP A 60 -32.12 6.98 -14.28
N ALA A 61 -33.00 6.21 -13.63
CA ALA A 61 -32.81 4.79 -13.38
C ALA A 61 -32.62 4.00 -14.67
N ILE A 62 -33.35 4.37 -15.73
CA ILE A 62 -33.26 3.71 -17.04
C ILE A 62 -31.87 3.90 -17.66
N ALA A 63 -31.30 5.10 -17.55
CA ALA A 63 -29.99 5.40 -18.10
C ALA A 63 -28.87 4.62 -17.38
N VAL A 64 -28.97 4.50 -16.05
CA VAL A 64 -28.02 3.73 -15.24
C VAL A 64 -28.18 2.23 -15.49
N GLU A 65 -29.41 1.73 -15.61
CA GLU A 65 -29.69 0.32 -15.95
C GLU A 65 -29.07 -0.05 -17.30
N GLN A 66 -29.27 0.77 -18.34
CA GLN A 66 -28.66 0.55 -19.67
C GLN A 66 -27.13 0.52 -19.61
N ALA A 67 -26.53 1.38 -18.79
CA ALA A 67 -25.08 1.36 -18.57
C ALA A 67 -24.64 0.10 -17.81
N ALA A 68 -25.40 -0.30 -16.77
CA ALA A 68 -25.10 -1.43 -15.90
C ALA A 68 -25.25 -2.81 -16.58
N VAL A 69 -26.02 -2.91 -17.67
CA VAL A 69 -26.06 -4.10 -18.54
C VAL A 69 -24.68 -4.48 -19.08
N ARG A 70 -23.79 -3.50 -19.24
CA ARG A 70 -22.41 -3.71 -19.71
C ARG A 70 -21.49 -4.33 -18.64
N CYS A 71 -21.88 -4.31 -17.36
CA CYS A 71 -21.12 -4.94 -16.28
C CYS A 71 -21.13 -6.46 -16.44
N SER A 72 -19.97 -7.07 -16.25
CA SER A 72 -19.84 -8.54 -16.18
C SER A 72 -20.30 -9.10 -14.82
N ASP A 73 -20.05 -8.37 -13.74
CA ASP A 73 -20.47 -8.77 -12.39
C ASP A 73 -21.96 -8.43 -12.15
N ARG A 74 -22.76 -9.47 -11.91
CA ARG A 74 -24.21 -9.34 -11.65
C ARG A 74 -24.51 -8.57 -10.37
N VAL A 75 -23.71 -8.79 -9.33
CA VAL A 75 -23.90 -8.11 -8.03
C VAL A 75 -23.60 -6.62 -8.16
N LEU A 76 -22.57 -6.28 -8.94
CA LEU A 76 -22.26 -4.88 -9.24
C LEU A 76 -23.41 -4.20 -10.00
N ARG A 77 -24.00 -4.89 -10.98
CA ARG A 77 -25.15 -4.37 -11.72
C ARG A 77 -26.32 -4.01 -10.80
N GLU A 78 -26.72 -4.95 -9.95
CA GLU A 78 -27.81 -4.74 -8.98
C GLU A 78 -27.52 -3.54 -8.06
N PHE A 79 -26.28 -3.38 -7.59
CA PHE A 79 -25.97 -2.27 -6.67
C PHE A 79 -25.93 -0.91 -7.38
N LEU A 80 -25.50 -0.87 -8.64
CA LEU A 80 -25.48 0.35 -9.45
C LEU A 80 -26.89 0.90 -9.69
N GLU A 81 -27.90 0.04 -9.85
CA GLU A 81 -29.30 0.44 -10.00
C GLU A 81 -29.82 1.23 -8.78
N PHE A 82 -29.28 0.98 -7.60
CA PHE A 82 -29.61 1.73 -6.37
C PHE A 82 -28.60 2.85 -6.05
N GLY A 83 -27.65 3.11 -6.95
CA GLY A 83 -26.70 4.22 -6.82
C GLY A 83 -25.46 3.94 -5.97
N VAL A 84 -25.12 2.67 -5.73
CA VAL A 84 -23.92 2.25 -4.99
C VAL A 84 -23.01 1.42 -5.91
N GLY A 85 -21.80 1.90 -6.14
CA GLY A 85 -20.76 1.14 -6.85
C GLY A 85 -19.74 0.55 -5.89
N PHE A 86 -19.10 -0.55 -6.28
CA PHE A 86 -17.87 -1.01 -5.62
C PHE A 86 -16.72 -1.18 -6.60
N PHE A 87 -15.50 -0.90 -6.12
CA PHE A 87 -14.26 -0.91 -6.88
C PHE A 87 -13.18 -1.73 -6.16
N HIS A 88 -12.56 -2.68 -6.84
CA HIS A 88 -11.38 -3.38 -6.34
C HIS A 88 -10.52 -3.96 -7.47
N GLU A 89 -9.23 -4.23 -7.22
CA GLU A 89 -8.29 -4.62 -8.28
C GLU A 89 -8.65 -5.93 -9.01
N ALA A 90 -9.42 -6.83 -8.38
CA ALA A 90 -9.85 -8.09 -8.99
C ALA A 90 -11.03 -7.98 -9.98
N GLN A 91 -11.66 -6.81 -10.13
CA GLN A 91 -12.71 -6.63 -11.14
C GLN A 91 -12.11 -6.50 -12.54
N PRO A 92 -12.84 -6.89 -13.60
CA PRO A 92 -12.43 -6.61 -14.97
C PRO A 92 -12.25 -5.10 -15.23
N ALA A 93 -11.30 -4.75 -16.11
CA ALA A 93 -11.00 -3.36 -16.43
C ALA A 93 -12.21 -2.60 -17.00
N SER A 94 -13.10 -3.28 -17.73
CA SER A 94 -14.37 -2.74 -18.23
C SER A 94 -15.28 -2.25 -17.11
N ASP A 95 -15.46 -3.08 -16.09
CA ASP A 95 -16.36 -2.83 -14.97
C ASP A 95 -15.79 -1.73 -14.07
N ARG A 96 -14.47 -1.78 -13.82
CA ARG A 96 -13.76 -0.72 -13.10
C ARG A 96 -13.96 0.64 -13.75
N ARG A 97 -13.73 0.74 -15.07
CA ARG A 97 -13.90 2.00 -15.81
C ARG A 97 -15.35 2.50 -15.74
N LEU A 98 -16.31 1.61 -15.97
CA LEU A 98 -17.73 1.95 -15.95
C LEU A 98 -18.18 2.52 -14.60
N VAL A 99 -17.78 1.90 -13.49
CA VAL A 99 -18.12 2.37 -12.13
C VAL A 99 -17.53 3.77 -11.88
N LEU A 100 -16.29 4.00 -12.30
CA LEU A 100 -15.65 5.31 -12.15
C LEU A 100 -16.32 6.38 -13.03
N ASP A 101 -16.69 6.03 -14.27
CA ASP A 101 -17.41 6.92 -15.17
C ASP A 101 -18.77 7.34 -14.58
N LEU A 102 -19.54 6.38 -14.07
CA LEU A 102 -20.85 6.61 -13.43
C LEU A 102 -20.75 7.44 -12.13
N PHE A 103 -19.66 7.28 -11.38
CA PHE A 103 -19.42 8.09 -10.18
C PHE A 103 -19.01 9.52 -10.56
N SER A 104 -18.17 9.68 -11.57
CA SER A 104 -17.66 10.97 -12.04
C SER A 104 -18.75 11.82 -12.69
N SER A 105 -19.68 11.18 -13.43
CA SER A 105 -20.88 11.85 -13.96
C SER A 105 -21.88 12.24 -12.87
N GLY A 106 -21.70 11.74 -11.64
CA GLY A 106 -22.62 11.94 -10.53
C GLY A 106 -23.89 11.09 -10.63
N SER A 107 -23.92 10.09 -11.52
CA SER A 107 -25.06 9.17 -11.66
C SER A 107 -25.27 8.32 -10.40
N ILE A 108 -24.16 7.84 -9.84
CA ILE A 108 -24.12 7.17 -8.54
C ILE A 108 -23.45 8.07 -7.50
N ARG A 109 -23.90 8.01 -6.24
CA ARG A 109 -23.36 8.85 -5.16
C ARG A 109 -22.38 8.14 -4.25
N VAL A 110 -22.40 6.81 -4.16
CA VAL A 110 -21.52 6.08 -3.23
C VAL A 110 -20.60 5.14 -3.99
N LEU A 111 -19.31 5.22 -3.70
CA LEU A 111 -18.30 4.31 -4.20
C LEU A 111 -17.59 3.61 -3.02
N VAL A 112 -17.74 2.29 -2.93
CA VAL A 112 -17.03 1.47 -1.93
C VAL A 112 -15.78 0.88 -2.56
N THR A 113 -14.60 1.15 -2.01
CA THR A 113 -13.31 0.75 -2.61
C THR A 113 -12.36 0.14 -1.59
N THR A 114 -11.40 -0.66 -2.03
CA THR A 114 -10.35 -1.21 -1.15
C THR A 114 -9.30 -0.14 -0.80
N ARG A 115 -8.68 -0.25 0.38
CA ARG A 115 -7.51 0.57 0.74
C ARG A 115 -6.43 0.54 -0.35
N GLN A 116 -6.09 -0.64 -0.88
CA GLN A 116 -5.02 -0.80 -1.87
C GLN A 116 -5.30 -0.03 -3.17
N SER A 117 -6.58 0.20 -3.47
CA SER A 117 -7.01 0.95 -4.64
C SER A 117 -6.95 2.47 -4.45
N CYS A 118 -6.56 3.01 -3.29
CA CYS A 118 -6.56 4.46 -3.05
C CYS A 118 -5.63 5.23 -4.01
N TYR A 119 -4.56 4.60 -4.48
CA TYR A 119 -3.65 5.12 -5.50
C TYR A 119 -4.15 4.94 -6.93
N SER A 120 -5.13 4.08 -7.18
CA SER A 120 -5.68 3.84 -8.53
C SER A 120 -6.86 4.77 -8.88
N LEU A 121 -7.28 5.63 -7.95
CA LEU A 121 -8.46 6.51 -8.06
C LEU A 121 -8.08 7.96 -8.43
N ASP A 122 -7.03 8.16 -9.24
CA ASP A 122 -6.38 9.47 -9.37
C ASP A 122 -7.27 10.63 -9.77
N ALA A 123 -8.24 10.42 -10.66
CA ALA A 123 -9.18 11.46 -11.10
C ALA A 123 -10.46 11.54 -10.27
N ILE A 124 -10.65 10.65 -9.29
CA ILE A 124 -11.91 10.44 -8.60
C ILE A 124 -11.88 11.11 -7.25
N HIS A 125 -12.77 12.07 -7.08
CA HIS A 125 -12.90 12.84 -5.85
C HIS A 125 -14.33 12.87 -5.36
N ALA A 126 -14.49 12.94 -4.04
CA ALA A 126 -15.76 13.02 -3.36
C ALA A 126 -15.82 14.22 -2.42
N HIS A 127 -17.03 14.59 -2.04
CA HIS A 127 -17.23 15.51 -0.92
C HIS A 127 -16.92 14.81 0.41
N THR A 128 -17.41 13.58 0.56
CA THR A 128 -17.27 12.80 1.79
C THR A 128 -16.37 11.59 1.58
N VAL A 129 -15.35 11.41 2.41
CA VAL A 129 -14.60 10.14 2.49
C VAL A 129 -14.86 9.47 3.83
N VAL A 130 -15.11 8.16 3.81
CA VAL A 130 -15.20 7.34 5.01
C VAL A 130 -14.13 6.27 4.96
N ILE A 131 -13.25 6.23 5.95
CA ILE A 131 -12.25 5.16 6.09
C ILE A 131 -12.77 4.22 7.17
N MET A 132 -13.27 3.06 6.75
CA MET A 132 -13.94 2.09 7.61
C MET A 132 -12.92 1.08 8.15
N GLY A 133 -12.56 1.24 9.43
CA GLY A 133 -11.65 0.33 10.12
C GLY A 133 -10.22 0.46 9.58
N ALA A 134 -9.42 1.31 10.23
CA ALA A 134 -8.03 1.60 9.85
C ALA A 134 -7.03 0.45 10.14
N GLU A 135 -7.42 -0.80 9.89
CA GLU A 135 -6.63 -2.01 10.14
C GLU A 135 -6.85 -3.05 9.04
N ARG A 136 -5.82 -3.85 8.74
CA ARG A 136 -5.92 -5.00 7.84
C ARG A 136 -5.35 -6.24 8.48
N PHE A 137 -5.88 -7.40 8.14
CA PHE A 137 -5.23 -8.65 8.52
C PHE A 137 -3.93 -8.84 7.72
N CYS A 138 -2.85 -9.16 8.43
CA CYS A 138 -1.57 -9.56 7.85
C CYS A 138 -1.37 -11.05 8.12
N GLY A 139 -1.60 -11.90 7.10
CA GLY A 139 -1.50 -13.34 7.30
C GLY A 139 -0.08 -13.85 7.55
N ARG A 140 0.96 -13.07 7.22
CA ARG A 140 2.35 -13.38 7.61
C ARG A 140 2.56 -13.32 9.12
N GLU A 141 2.08 -12.24 9.74
CA GLU A 141 2.23 -12.02 11.19
C GLU A 141 1.05 -12.57 11.98
N HIS A 142 0.06 -13.17 11.30
CA HIS A 142 -1.21 -13.65 11.86
C HIS A 142 -1.92 -12.63 12.78
N ARG A 143 -1.82 -11.34 12.46
CA ARG A 143 -2.41 -10.25 13.27
C ARG A 143 -2.97 -9.13 12.41
N TYR A 144 -3.80 -8.29 13.03
CA TYR A 144 -4.23 -7.04 12.42
C TYR A 144 -3.10 -6.01 12.51
N VAL A 145 -2.78 -5.40 11.37
CA VAL A 145 -1.78 -4.35 11.22
C VAL A 145 -2.49 -3.07 10.81
N ASP A 146 -2.14 -1.98 11.49
CA ASP A 146 -2.71 -0.65 11.27
C ASP A 146 -2.47 -0.15 9.84
N TYR A 147 -3.29 0.80 9.42
CA TYR A 147 -3.05 1.50 8.15
C TYR A 147 -1.86 2.44 8.28
N ALA A 148 -0.96 2.39 7.30
CA ALA A 148 0.16 3.31 7.21
C ALA A 148 -0.37 4.73 7.01
N MET A 149 0.21 5.71 7.70
CA MET A 149 -0.23 7.09 7.61
C MET A 149 -0.28 7.65 6.18
N PRO A 150 0.70 7.38 5.30
CA PRO A 150 0.63 7.82 3.91
C PRO A 150 -0.62 7.34 3.18
N ASP A 151 -1.00 6.07 3.35
CA ASP A 151 -2.22 5.52 2.74
C ASP A 151 -3.47 6.22 3.29
N VAL A 152 -3.51 6.47 4.61
CA VAL A 152 -4.62 7.21 5.24
C VAL A 152 -4.73 8.62 4.69
N LEU A 153 -3.61 9.34 4.57
CA LEU A 153 -3.57 10.67 3.96
C LEU A 153 -3.99 10.64 2.49
N GLN A 154 -3.58 9.62 1.72
CA GLN A 154 -4.01 9.44 0.33
C GLN A 154 -5.53 9.24 0.23
N MET A 155 -6.11 8.42 1.11
CA MET A 155 -7.54 8.21 1.18
C MET A 155 -8.28 9.51 1.55
N ILE A 156 -7.80 10.24 2.55
CA ILE A 156 -8.34 11.55 2.95
C ILE A 156 -8.25 12.56 1.80
N GLY A 157 -7.17 12.56 1.04
CA GLY A 157 -6.98 13.44 -0.12
C GLY A 157 -8.04 13.28 -1.22
N ARG A 158 -8.78 12.16 -1.23
CA ARG A 158 -9.92 11.97 -2.14
C ARG A 158 -11.15 12.79 -1.73
N ALA A 159 -11.21 13.27 -0.48
CA ALA A 159 -12.21 14.25 -0.03
C ALA A 159 -11.81 15.66 -0.47
N SER A 160 -11.83 15.91 -1.79
CA SER A 160 -11.42 17.20 -2.35
C SER A 160 -12.03 17.42 -3.73
N ARG A 161 -13.04 18.27 -3.83
CA ARG A 161 -13.62 18.68 -5.13
C ARG A 161 -13.41 20.18 -5.32
N PRO A 162 -12.22 20.59 -5.81
CA PRO A 162 -11.89 22.00 -5.96
C PRO A 162 -12.89 22.68 -6.90
N ASN A 163 -13.28 23.92 -6.58
CA ASN A 163 -14.26 24.74 -7.30
C ASN A 163 -15.71 24.23 -7.30
N ILE A 164 -16.01 23.10 -6.65
CA ILE A 164 -17.37 22.54 -6.52
C ILE A 164 -17.86 22.72 -5.09
N ASP A 165 -17.10 22.23 -4.12
CA ASP A 165 -17.47 22.28 -2.70
C ASP A 165 -16.66 23.34 -1.95
N SER A 166 -17.29 24.02 -1.00
CA SER A 166 -16.60 24.95 -0.08
C SER A 166 -15.86 24.22 1.04
N GLN A 167 -16.31 23.01 1.38
CA GLN A 167 -15.76 22.17 2.44
C GLN A 167 -15.82 20.71 1.99
N ALA A 168 -14.89 19.90 2.50
CA ALA A 168 -14.92 18.45 2.34
C ALA A 168 -14.94 17.79 3.72
N ARG A 169 -15.52 16.59 3.79
CA ARG A 169 -15.66 15.84 5.04
C ARG A 169 -14.92 14.52 4.94
N CYS A 170 -14.13 14.20 5.96
CA CYS A 170 -13.58 12.86 6.11
C CYS A 170 -13.92 12.28 7.49
N VAL A 171 -14.36 11.02 7.52
CA VAL A 171 -14.63 10.27 8.74
C VAL A 171 -13.71 9.06 8.79
N LEU A 172 -12.72 9.11 9.68
CA LEU A 172 -11.80 8.00 9.94
C LEU A 172 -12.28 7.17 11.13
N MET A 173 -12.61 5.90 10.88
CA MET A 173 -13.03 4.95 11.91
C MET A 173 -11.85 4.05 12.28
N CYS A 174 -11.47 4.10 13.55
CA CYS A 174 -10.37 3.30 14.10
C CYS A 174 -10.69 2.85 15.52
N MET A 175 -9.90 1.89 16.02
CA MET A 175 -9.97 1.48 17.42
C MET A 175 -9.60 2.63 18.36
N ALA A 176 -10.23 2.69 19.53
CA ALA A 176 -10.10 3.83 20.45
C ALA A 176 -8.64 4.10 20.88
N ASN A 177 -7.82 3.06 21.04
CA ASN A 177 -6.40 3.15 21.38
C ASN A 177 -5.52 3.73 20.26
N LYS A 178 -6.01 3.82 19.01
CA LYS A 178 -5.30 4.38 17.85
C LYS A 178 -5.76 5.79 17.50
N ARG A 179 -6.85 6.28 18.12
CA ARG A 179 -7.44 7.59 17.83
C ARG A 179 -6.43 8.73 17.93
N GLU A 180 -5.69 8.80 19.04
CA GLU A 180 -4.74 9.91 19.26
C GLU A 180 -3.54 9.85 18.32
N LEU A 181 -3.11 8.64 17.92
CA LEU A 181 -2.04 8.44 16.93
C LEU A 181 -2.43 9.05 15.57
N TYR A 182 -3.59 8.66 15.04
CA TYR A 182 -4.10 9.20 13.78
C TYR A 182 -4.35 10.70 13.90
N LYS A 183 -5.02 11.15 14.97
CA LYS A 183 -5.31 12.57 15.19
C LYS A 183 -4.03 13.41 15.14
N LYS A 184 -2.96 12.99 15.81
CA LYS A 184 -1.69 13.71 15.81
C LYS A 184 -1.15 13.91 14.38
N PHE A 185 -0.99 12.83 13.62
CA PHE A 185 -0.40 12.89 12.26
C PHE A 185 -1.35 13.39 11.17
N LEU A 186 -2.61 13.69 11.49
CA LEU A 186 -3.52 14.40 10.59
C LEU A 186 -3.40 15.92 10.72
N TYR A 187 -3.02 16.42 11.89
CA TYR A 187 -2.86 17.85 12.15
C TYR A 187 -1.40 18.30 12.16
N GLU A 188 -0.47 17.38 12.41
CA GLU A 188 0.97 17.60 12.37
C GLU A 188 1.58 16.97 11.10
N PRO A 189 2.65 17.56 10.54
CA PRO A 189 3.35 16.97 9.41
C PRO A 189 3.95 15.59 9.76
N LEU A 190 3.94 14.69 8.78
CA LEU A 190 4.43 13.32 8.97
C LEU A 190 5.97 13.30 9.07
N PRO A 191 6.55 12.69 10.12
CA PRO A 191 7.98 12.42 10.15
C PRO A 191 8.31 11.31 9.15
N ILE A 192 9.25 11.60 8.23
CA ILE A 192 9.75 10.64 7.24
C ILE A 192 11.15 10.21 7.66
N GLU A 193 11.34 8.90 7.79
CA GLU A 193 12.62 8.27 8.10
C GLU A 193 13.00 7.29 6.98
N SER A 194 14.30 7.07 6.81
CA SER A 194 14.81 6.07 5.88
C SER A 194 14.68 4.67 6.47
N ARG A 195 14.46 3.67 5.61
CA ARG A 195 14.57 2.23 5.94
C ARG A 195 15.64 1.53 5.11
N LEU A 196 16.50 2.32 4.46
CA LEU A 196 17.57 1.82 3.61
C LEU A 196 18.57 0.95 4.39
N ASP A 197 18.78 1.26 5.67
CA ASP A 197 19.59 0.47 6.60
C ASP A 197 19.16 -1.00 6.68
N ALA A 198 17.85 -1.27 6.61
CA ALA A 198 17.31 -2.63 6.67
C ALA A 198 17.25 -3.35 5.31
N GLN A 199 17.45 -2.64 4.20
CA GLN A 199 17.32 -3.17 2.83
C GLN A 199 18.53 -2.79 1.97
N LEU A 200 19.70 -2.64 2.59
CA LEU A 200 20.90 -2.12 1.92
C LEU A 200 21.53 -3.13 0.96
N HIS A 201 21.39 -4.43 1.22
CA HIS A 201 22.01 -5.52 0.45
C HIS A 201 21.73 -5.44 -1.05
N ASP A 202 20.46 -5.31 -1.44
CA ASP A 202 20.06 -5.30 -2.86
C ASP A 202 20.55 -4.03 -3.58
N ALA A 203 20.57 -2.89 -2.87
CA ALA A 203 21.08 -1.63 -3.40
C ALA A 203 22.59 -1.70 -3.64
N LEU A 204 23.37 -2.15 -2.64
CA LEU A 204 24.82 -2.29 -2.79
C LEU A 204 25.18 -3.33 -3.86
N ASN A 205 24.52 -4.49 -3.89
CA ASN A 205 24.79 -5.49 -4.92
C ASN A 205 24.57 -4.94 -6.34
N SER A 206 23.54 -4.12 -6.53
CA SER A 206 23.25 -3.48 -7.82
C SER A 206 24.33 -2.47 -8.22
N GLU A 207 24.78 -1.63 -7.28
CA GLU A 207 25.81 -0.61 -7.53
C GLU A 207 27.21 -1.22 -7.74
N VAL A 208 27.53 -2.31 -7.04
CA VAL A 208 28.76 -3.09 -7.27
C VAL A 208 28.73 -3.76 -8.64
N ALA A 209 27.58 -4.32 -9.06
CA ALA A 209 27.43 -4.89 -10.40
C ALA A 209 27.54 -3.82 -11.51
N ALA A 210 27.09 -2.60 -11.24
CA ALA A 210 27.24 -1.45 -12.12
C ALA A 210 28.65 -0.84 -12.14
N LYS A 211 29.54 -1.25 -11.22
CA LYS A 211 30.86 -0.66 -10.96
C LYS A 211 30.80 0.81 -10.53
N SER A 212 29.70 1.23 -9.92
CA SER A 212 29.64 2.51 -9.22
C SER A 212 30.39 2.44 -7.88
N ILE A 213 30.41 1.25 -7.27
CA ILE A 213 31.09 0.94 -6.02
C ILE A 213 32.12 -0.15 -6.34
N GLU A 214 33.41 0.19 -6.29
CA GLU A 214 34.51 -0.76 -6.52
C GLU A 214 35.27 -1.09 -5.24
N ASN A 215 35.11 -0.29 -4.18
CA ASN A 215 35.73 -0.52 -2.88
C ASN A 215 34.82 -0.08 -1.71
N LYS A 216 35.20 -0.45 -0.47
CA LYS A 216 34.45 -0.10 0.76
C LYS A 216 34.30 1.41 0.96
N GLN A 217 35.29 2.22 0.56
CA GLN A 217 35.21 3.68 0.69
C GLN A 217 34.15 4.27 -0.27
N ASP A 218 34.06 3.77 -1.50
CA ASP A 218 33.01 4.16 -2.44
C ASP A 218 31.62 3.85 -1.88
N ALA A 219 31.47 2.75 -1.14
CA ALA A 219 30.20 2.42 -0.48
C ALA A 219 29.85 3.41 0.64
N VAL A 220 30.84 3.86 1.43
CA VAL A 220 30.65 4.92 2.43
C VAL A 220 30.22 6.20 1.74
N ASP A 221 30.94 6.57 0.67
CA ASP A 221 30.68 7.77 -0.11
C ASP A 221 29.28 7.72 -0.72
N TYR A 222 28.87 6.59 -1.29
CA TYR A 222 27.51 6.34 -1.80
C TYR A 222 26.44 6.59 -0.73
N LEU A 223 26.63 6.05 0.49
CA LEU A 223 25.67 6.27 1.57
C LEU A 223 25.54 7.75 1.95
N THR A 224 26.59 8.58 1.79
CA THR A 224 26.50 10.02 2.09
C THR A 224 25.50 10.78 1.22
N TRP A 225 25.15 10.24 0.04
CA TRP A 225 24.16 10.82 -0.88
C TRP A 225 22.71 10.46 -0.52
N THR A 226 22.50 9.57 0.46
CA THR A 226 21.18 9.02 0.77
C THR A 226 20.42 9.85 1.81
N LEU A 227 19.09 9.68 1.84
CA LEU A 227 18.25 10.22 2.91
C LEU A 227 18.65 9.66 4.29
N LEU A 228 19.11 8.39 4.34
CA LEU A 228 19.60 7.75 5.56
C LEU A 228 20.67 8.61 6.22
N TYR A 229 21.74 8.96 5.49
CA TYR A 229 22.84 9.77 6.02
C TYR A 229 22.38 11.12 6.57
N ARG A 230 21.46 11.79 5.88
CA ARG A 230 20.89 13.07 6.34
C ARG A 230 20.07 12.93 7.62
N ARG A 231 19.45 11.75 7.86
CA ARG A 231 18.62 11.49 9.03
C ARG A 231 19.38 10.94 10.24
N LEU A 232 20.54 10.31 10.04
CA LEU A 232 21.36 9.75 11.13
C LEU A 232 21.68 10.78 12.23
N SER A 233 22.00 12.02 11.86
CA SER A 233 22.30 13.08 12.83
C SER A 233 21.05 13.72 13.45
N LEU A 234 19.89 13.64 12.79
CA LEU A 234 18.64 14.26 13.24
C LEU A 234 17.84 13.35 14.17
N ASN A 235 17.93 12.03 13.99
CA ASN A 235 17.23 11.05 14.81
C ASN A 235 18.08 9.78 15.04
N PRO A 236 19.24 9.89 15.72
CA PRO A 236 20.20 8.79 15.87
C PRO A 236 19.59 7.56 16.56
N ASN A 237 18.75 7.77 17.57
CA ASN A 237 18.11 6.71 18.33
C ASN A 237 17.21 5.80 17.46
N TYR A 238 16.61 6.33 16.40
CA TYR A 238 15.78 5.54 15.48
C TYR A 238 16.60 4.48 14.74
N TYR A 239 17.84 4.82 14.40
CA TYR A 239 18.78 3.96 13.68
C TYR A 239 19.72 3.18 14.63
N GLY A 240 19.53 3.31 15.94
CA GLY A 240 20.35 2.63 16.96
C GLY A 240 21.70 3.28 17.27
N LEU A 241 21.93 4.53 16.86
CA LEU A 241 23.17 5.25 17.15
C LEU A 241 23.17 5.81 18.57
N GLN A 242 24.32 5.72 19.24
CA GLN A 242 24.53 6.23 20.60
C GLN A 242 24.89 7.72 20.66
N GLY A 243 25.25 8.32 19.52
CA GLY A 243 25.67 9.72 19.43
C GLY A 243 25.69 10.23 18.01
N THR A 244 25.91 11.55 17.87
CA THR A 244 25.91 12.27 16.58
C THR A 244 27.26 12.87 16.23
N SER A 245 28.33 12.53 16.96
CA SER A 245 29.67 12.98 16.58
C SER A 245 30.10 12.33 15.26
N HIS A 246 31.06 12.96 14.57
CA HIS A 246 31.62 12.38 13.34
C HIS A 246 32.17 10.97 13.54
N GLU A 247 32.76 10.68 14.71
CA GLU A 247 33.24 9.34 15.06
C GLU A 247 32.09 8.32 15.16
N HIS A 248 30.98 8.66 15.83
CA HIS A 248 29.82 7.76 15.93
C HIS A 248 29.18 7.50 14.56
N LEU A 249 29.02 8.54 13.75
CA LEU A 249 28.44 8.41 12.41
C LEU A 249 29.33 7.56 11.49
N SER A 250 30.63 7.82 11.49
CA SER A 250 31.60 7.08 10.68
C SER A 250 31.68 5.61 11.10
N SER A 251 31.75 5.36 12.42
CA SER A 251 31.73 4.01 12.98
C SER A 251 30.47 3.24 12.57
N TYR A 252 29.30 3.86 12.69
CA TYR A 252 28.03 3.22 12.31
C TYR A 252 27.97 2.88 10.81
N LEU A 253 28.35 3.82 9.93
CA LEU A 253 28.34 3.59 8.50
C LEU A 253 29.33 2.48 8.09
N SER A 254 30.50 2.48 8.72
CA SER A 254 31.53 1.47 8.47
C SER A 254 31.01 0.08 8.87
N GLU A 255 30.44 -0.04 10.07
CA GLU A 255 29.87 -1.30 10.57
C GLU A 255 28.68 -1.78 9.73
N LEU A 256 27.82 -0.87 9.28
CA LEU A 256 26.71 -1.16 8.38
C LEU A 256 27.19 -1.68 7.01
N ILE A 257 28.22 -1.07 6.44
CA ILE A 257 28.78 -1.49 5.15
C ILE A 257 29.52 -2.82 5.29
N GLU A 258 30.37 -2.97 6.30
CA GLU A 258 31.11 -4.21 6.51
C GLU A 258 30.17 -5.40 6.74
N SER A 259 29.14 -5.24 7.59
CA SER A 259 28.14 -6.29 7.78
C SER A 259 27.41 -6.63 6.48
N THR A 260 26.93 -5.62 5.75
CA THR A 260 26.17 -5.84 4.50
C THR A 260 27.02 -6.49 3.40
N LEU A 261 28.28 -6.05 3.22
CA LEU A 261 29.19 -6.65 2.23
C LEU A 261 29.60 -8.07 2.63
N SER A 262 29.81 -8.32 3.93
CA SER A 262 30.07 -9.66 4.45
C SER A 262 28.91 -10.61 4.19
N ASP A 263 27.67 -10.18 4.44
CA ASP A 263 26.46 -10.96 4.14
C ASP A 263 26.34 -11.25 2.63
N LEU A 264 26.58 -10.26 1.78
CA LEU A 264 26.55 -10.43 0.32
C LEU A 264 27.67 -11.36 -0.18
N ALA A 265 28.84 -11.31 0.44
CA ALA A 265 29.94 -12.23 0.15
C ALA A 265 29.60 -13.67 0.58
N ALA A 266 28.98 -13.84 1.75
CA ALA A 266 28.49 -15.13 2.23
C ALA A 266 27.42 -15.72 1.29
N ALA A 267 26.51 -14.88 0.79
CA ALA A 267 25.52 -15.21 -0.22
C ALA A 267 26.12 -15.42 -1.63
N LYS A 268 27.45 -15.29 -1.79
CA LYS A 268 28.20 -15.41 -3.06
C LYS A 268 27.76 -14.42 -4.13
N CYS A 269 27.14 -13.31 -3.77
CA CYS A 269 26.71 -12.26 -4.70
C CYS A 269 27.88 -11.34 -5.11
N LEU A 270 28.84 -11.13 -4.21
CA LEU A 270 30.08 -10.41 -4.48
C LEU A 270 31.28 -11.16 -3.90
N THR A 271 32.47 -10.75 -4.31
CA THR A 271 33.75 -11.16 -3.71
C THR A 271 34.47 -9.93 -3.19
N ILE A 272 35.10 -10.08 -2.02
CA ILE A 272 36.02 -9.10 -1.46
C ILE A 272 37.43 -9.61 -1.78
N ASP A 273 38.29 -8.76 -2.33
CA ASP A 273 39.65 -9.13 -2.69
C ASP A 273 40.43 -9.58 -1.44
N GLU A 274 41.12 -10.73 -1.54
CA GLU A 274 41.89 -11.34 -0.45
C GLU A 274 43.21 -10.60 -0.19
N ASP A 275 43.80 -9.99 -1.23
CA ASP A 275 45.06 -9.26 -1.14
C ASP A 275 44.83 -7.81 -0.69
N ASN A 276 43.71 -7.22 -1.11
CA ASN A 276 43.30 -5.86 -0.78
C ASN A 276 41.87 -5.89 -0.21
N GLU A 277 41.73 -6.16 1.10
CA GLU A 277 40.46 -6.35 1.85
C GLU A 277 39.43 -5.19 1.76
N THR A 278 39.71 -4.18 0.94
CA THR A 278 38.86 -3.04 0.61
C THR A 278 38.09 -3.21 -0.69
N ASP A 279 38.63 -3.94 -1.66
CA ASP A 279 38.12 -3.96 -3.02
C ASP A 279 37.01 -5.01 -3.18
N VAL A 280 35.95 -4.66 -3.91
CA VAL A 280 34.78 -5.50 -4.10
C VAL A 280 34.46 -5.68 -5.57
N ALA A 281 34.09 -6.91 -5.95
CA ALA A 281 33.70 -7.25 -7.31
C ALA A 281 32.43 -8.09 -7.32
N SER A 282 31.52 -7.82 -8.26
CA SER A 282 30.30 -8.61 -8.42
C SER A 282 30.60 -9.99 -9.01
N THR A 283 29.96 -11.03 -8.49
CA THR A 283 30.02 -12.38 -9.09
C THR A 283 28.94 -12.54 -10.15
N ASN A 284 28.93 -13.69 -10.83
CA ASN A 284 27.83 -14.06 -11.72
C ASN A 284 26.47 -14.06 -11.01
N LEU A 285 26.40 -14.45 -9.74
CA LEU A 285 25.16 -14.44 -8.97
C LEU A 285 24.70 -13.00 -8.67
N GLY A 286 25.62 -12.13 -8.25
CA GLY A 286 25.32 -10.71 -8.03
C GLY A 286 24.86 -10.01 -9.30
N MET A 287 25.52 -10.29 -10.44
CA MET A 287 25.11 -9.79 -11.75
C MET A 287 23.71 -10.27 -12.16
N ILE A 288 23.37 -11.54 -11.91
CA ILE A 288 22.02 -12.09 -12.19
C ILE A 288 20.97 -11.41 -11.30
N ALA A 289 21.26 -11.26 -10.00
CA ALA A 289 20.37 -10.59 -9.04
C ALA A 289 20.08 -9.14 -9.49
N ALA A 290 21.13 -8.38 -9.82
CA ALA A 290 21.01 -7.00 -10.29
C ALA A 290 20.28 -6.90 -11.63
N PHE A 291 20.58 -7.78 -12.59
CA PHE A 291 19.98 -7.75 -13.92
C PHE A 291 18.47 -8.03 -13.91
N TYR A 292 18.02 -9.03 -13.14
CA TYR A 292 16.61 -9.41 -13.06
C TYR A 292 15.84 -8.73 -11.91
N GLN A 293 16.50 -7.88 -11.12
CA GLN A 293 15.93 -7.22 -9.94
C GLN A 293 15.32 -8.23 -8.94
N VAL A 294 16.09 -9.29 -8.67
CA VAL A 294 15.74 -10.35 -7.72
C VAL A 294 16.47 -10.10 -6.42
N ARG A 295 15.81 -10.32 -5.29
CA ARG A 295 16.41 -10.15 -3.96
C ARG A 295 17.61 -11.09 -3.78
N TYR A 296 18.65 -10.60 -3.10
CA TYR A 296 19.86 -11.40 -2.89
C TYR A 296 19.58 -12.72 -2.15
N LEU A 297 18.64 -12.71 -1.19
CA LEU A 297 18.18 -13.91 -0.46
C LEU A 297 17.57 -14.97 -1.39
N THR A 298 16.81 -14.54 -2.41
CA THR A 298 16.25 -15.47 -3.40
C THR A 298 17.36 -16.11 -4.22
N VAL A 299 18.36 -15.32 -4.65
CA VAL A 299 19.48 -15.84 -5.44
C VAL A 299 20.38 -16.76 -4.63
N GLU A 300 20.63 -16.43 -3.36
CA GLU A 300 21.32 -17.31 -2.41
C GLU A 300 20.59 -18.65 -2.27
N MET A 301 19.28 -18.60 -2.03
CA MET A 301 18.45 -19.80 -1.91
C MET A 301 18.48 -20.65 -3.18
N PHE A 302 18.44 -20.01 -4.36
CA PHE A 302 18.58 -20.71 -5.64
C PHE A 302 19.95 -21.37 -5.79
N ALA A 303 21.03 -20.68 -5.44
CA ALA A 303 22.39 -21.21 -5.51
C ALA A 303 22.59 -22.43 -4.59
N LEU A 304 21.93 -22.45 -3.43
CA LEU A 304 21.99 -23.57 -2.48
C LEU A 304 21.06 -24.75 -2.86
N SER A 305 19.93 -24.46 -3.51
CA SER A 305 18.89 -25.46 -3.79
C SER A 305 18.98 -26.11 -5.17
N LEU A 306 19.58 -25.43 -6.15
CA LEU A 306 19.71 -25.95 -7.51
C LEU A 306 20.90 -26.90 -7.64
N SER A 307 20.67 -28.07 -8.23
CA SER A 307 21.69 -29.06 -8.54
C SER A 307 21.48 -29.59 -9.96
N THR A 308 22.50 -30.27 -10.51
CA THR A 308 22.39 -30.93 -11.82
C THR A 308 21.30 -32.01 -11.89
N LYS A 309 20.78 -32.47 -10.74
CA LYS A 309 19.72 -33.47 -10.63
C LYS A 309 18.32 -32.88 -10.47
N THR A 310 18.20 -31.56 -10.32
CA THR A 310 16.92 -30.90 -10.07
C THR A 310 16.03 -30.99 -11.31
N LYS A 311 14.87 -31.65 -11.18
CA LYS A 311 13.87 -31.80 -12.24
C LYS A 311 12.86 -30.65 -12.19
N LEU A 312 12.03 -30.52 -13.24
CA LEU A 312 11.00 -29.48 -13.36
C LEU A 312 10.14 -29.29 -12.10
N ARG A 313 9.70 -30.38 -11.46
CA ARG A 313 8.94 -30.30 -10.19
C ARG A 313 9.72 -29.60 -9.08
N GLY A 314 10.99 -29.96 -8.89
CA GLY A 314 11.84 -29.32 -7.89
C GLY A 314 12.14 -27.85 -8.23
N VAL A 315 12.28 -27.52 -9.52
CA VAL A 315 12.41 -26.13 -9.95
C VAL A 315 11.16 -25.31 -9.58
N LEU A 316 9.96 -25.86 -9.78
CA LEU A 316 8.72 -25.20 -9.38
C LEU A 316 8.65 -24.98 -7.86
N ASP A 317 9.03 -26.00 -7.08
CA ASP A 317 9.05 -25.89 -5.61
C ASP A 317 10.04 -24.79 -5.16
N ILE A 318 11.25 -24.76 -5.74
CA ILE A 318 12.27 -23.74 -5.47
C ILE A 318 11.79 -22.34 -5.86
N ILE A 319 11.27 -22.15 -7.06
CA ILE A 319 10.76 -20.85 -7.51
C ILE A 319 9.62 -20.39 -6.59
N SER A 320 8.70 -21.27 -6.20
CA SER A 320 7.57 -20.90 -5.33
C SER A 320 8.00 -20.47 -3.92
N ALA A 321 9.20 -20.87 -3.48
CA ALA A 321 9.80 -20.46 -2.22
C ALA A 321 10.64 -19.17 -2.31
N ALA A 322 10.70 -18.54 -3.49
CA ALA A 322 11.39 -17.27 -3.68
C ALA A 322 10.82 -16.20 -2.75
N ASP A 323 11.71 -15.38 -2.21
CA ASP A 323 11.38 -14.38 -1.21
C ASP A 323 10.30 -13.44 -1.78
N GLU A 324 10.38 -13.01 -3.05
CA GLU A 324 9.41 -12.15 -3.75
C GLU A 324 7.93 -12.51 -3.50
N PHE A 325 7.63 -13.81 -3.37
CA PHE A 325 6.28 -14.30 -3.12
C PHE A 325 5.81 -14.18 -1.67
N GLU A 326 6.71 -13.88 -0.73
CA GLU A 326 6.38 -13.53 0.67
C GLU A 326 5.47 -12.28 0.76
N SER A 327 5.57 -11.39 -0.22
CA SER A 327 4.71 -10.20 -0.33
C SER A 327 3.26 -10.51 -0.69
N LEU A 328 2.96 -11.74 -1.12
CA LEU A 328 1.61 -12.13 -1.51
C LEU A 328 0.68 -12.16 -0.28
N PRO A 329 -0.51 -11.52 -0.36
CA PRO A 329 -1.39 -11.40 0.79
C PRO A 329 -2.08 -12.72 1.13
N ILE A 330 -1.81 -13.24 2.32
CA ILE A 330 -2.60 -14.32 2.94
C ILE A 330 -3.82 -13.70 3.62
N ARG A 331 -5.01 -14.17 3.25
CA ARG A 331 -6.30 -13.67 3.73
C ARG A 331 -6.96 -14.70 4.66
N HIS A 332 -7.83 -14.20 5.53
CA HIS A 332 -8.71 -15.03 6.37
C HIS A 332 -9.86 -15.63 5.55
#